data_AF-A0A3D5B533-F1
#
_entry.id   AF-A0A3D5B533-F1
#
_cell.length_a   1.000
_cell.length_b   1.000
_cell.length_c   1.000
_cell.angle_alpha   90.00
_cell.angle_beta   90.00
_cell.angle_gamma   90.00
#
_symmetry.space_group_name_H-M   'P 1'
#
loop_
_entity.id
_entity.type
_entity.pdbx_description
1 polymer ?
#
loop_
_entity_poly.entity_id
_entity_poly.type
_entity_poly.pdbx_seq_one_letter_code
_entity_poly.pdbx_strand_id
1 'polypeptide(L)'
;MKGIKEKERQDAALVNEIRDDFERRRKERKSLELQWRLNLNYFMGNQYCEIGQNGEIEDYGKQYFWQQREVYNHTATALETRISKLADIKLGMSVRPMTADESDRAAAAFSSKILSSVFNEIDMQKIIAEANMWSEVTGTALYKVVWDPDQGKRIGRNAEGDIFDGEVRVEAVPPFEIYPDSITNMQVEDCRSIIHAKAYPVEEIRDKWGVDVPKEQITGFSMSGGSTIGGLGYSGFVQGMSEAVLGDHAMVIERYEVPTFDRPNGRLVIVAGDKVVYDGILPYVNKEEGRRGFPFAKQTAMICPGSF
;
A
#
# COMPACT_ATOMS: atom_id res chain seq x y z
N MET A 1 -32.45 10.91 21.97
CA MET A 1 -32.72 9.70 21.15
C MET A 1 -32.91 9.96 19.66
N LYS A 2 -33.53 11.07 19.19
CA LYS A 2 -33.65 11.36 17.74
C LYS A 2 -32.31 11.66 17.05
N GLY A 3 -31.44 12.48 17.66
CA GLY A 3 -30.14 12.84 17.07
C GLY A 3 -29.11 11.69 16.98
N ILE A 4 -29.19 10.69 17.87
CA ILE A 4 -28.30 9.51 17.83
C ILE A 4 -28.67 8.63 16.63
N LYS A 5 -29.97 8.35 16.43
CA LYS A 5 -30.45 7.57 15.28
C LYS A 5 -30.19 8.25 13.94
N GLU A 6 -30.19 9.58 13.93
CA GLU A 6 -29.90 10.35 12.71
C GLU A 6 -28.42 10.33 12.36
N LYS A 7 -27.54 10.44 13.35
CA LYS A 7 -26.09 10.26 13.15
C LYS A 7 -25.76 8.83 12.70
N GLU A 8 -26.30 7.81 13.35
CA GLU A 8 -26.12 6.41 12.94
C GLU A 8 -26.57 6.17 11.50
N ARG A 9 -27.67 6.82 11.07
CA ARG A 9 -28.14 6.73 9.69
C ARG A 9 -27.21 7.44 8.70
N GLN A 10 -26.64 8.58 9.08
CA GLN A 10 -25.64 9.29 8.27
C GLN A 10 -24.35 8.49 8.16
N ASP A 11 -23.87 7.94 9.28
CA ASP A 11 -22.67 7.11 9.33
C ASP A 11 -22.84 5.84 8.47
N ALA A 12 -24.00 5.17 8.55
CA ALA A 12 -24.31 4.02 7.70
C ALA A 12 -24.37 4.39 6.20
N ALA A 13 -24.92 5.56 5.87
CA ALA A 13 -24.93 6.05 4.49
C ALA A 13 -23.51 6.33 3.98
N LEU A 14 -22.64 6.89 4.83
CA LEU A 14 -21.24 7.19 4.50
C LEU A 14 -20.41 5.91 4.33
N VAL A 15 -20.63 4.89 5.18
CA VAL A 15 -20.00 3.56 5.04
C VAL A 15 -20.37 2.95 3.69
N ASN A 16 -21.66 2.96 3.34
CA ASN A 16 -22.11 2.42 2.05
C ASN A 16 -21.50 3.18 0.88
N GLU A 17 -21.47 4.52 0.92
CA GLU A 17 -20.84 5.36 -0.12
C GLU A 17 -19.36 4.96 -0.34
N ILE A 18 -18.60 4.80 0.76
CA ILE A 18 -17.17 4.49 0.69
C ILE A 18 -16.93 3.06 0.22
N ARG A 19 -17.73 2.10 0.68
CA ARG A 19 -17.62 0.69 0.25
C ARG A 19 -18.03 0.53 -1.22
N ASP A 20 -19.05 1.25 -1.67
CA ASP A 20 -19.47 1.25 -3.08
C ASP A 20 -18.39 1.88 -3.99
N ASP A 21 -17.77 2.99 -3.57
CA ASP A 21 -16.66 3.62 -4.29
C ASP A 21 -15.43 2.70 -4.34
N PHE A 22 -15.09 2.04 -3.23
CA PHE A 22 -14.03 1.04 -3.16
C PHE A 22 -14.29 -0.14 -4.12
N GLU A 23 -15.49 -0.71 -4.08
CA GLU A 23 -15.83 -1.88 -4.92
C GLU A 23 -15.86 -1.51 -6.42
N ARG A 24 -16.27 -0.28 -6.77
CA ARG A 24 -16.16 0.22 -8.14
C ARG A 24 -14.71 0.24 -8.61
N ARG A 25 -13.81 0.88 -7.83
CA ARG A 25 -12.38 0.98 -8.18
C ARG A 25 -11.71 -0.39 -8.20
N ARG A 26 -12.09 -1.29 -7.30
CA ARG A 26 -11.60 -2.67 -7.27
C ARG A 26 -11.94 -3.43 -8.55
N LYS A 27 -13.15 -3.26 -9.09
CA LYS A 27 -13.56 -3.85 -10.37
C LYS A 27 -12.77 -3.28 -11.56
N GLU A 28 -12.61 -1.96 -11.61
CA GLU A 28 -11.84 -1.27 -12.67
C GLU A 28 -10.37 -1.72 -12.70
N ARG A 29 -9.76 -1.91 -11.52
CA ARG A 29 -8.36 -2.33 -11.39
C ARG A 29 -8.13 -3.83 -11.60
N LYS A 30 -9.18 -4.66 -11.64
CA LYS A 30 -9.06 -6.13 -11.67
C LYS A 30 -8.15 -6.63 -12.80
N SER A 31 -8.19 -6.01 -13.98
CA SER A 31 -7.34 -6.38 -15.11
C SER A 31 -5.84 -6.15 -14.84
N LEU A 32 -5.49 -5.02 -14.22
CA LEU A 32 -4.11 -4.71 -13.82
C LEU A 32 -3.64 -5.64 -12.71
N GLU A 33 -4.51 -5.91 -11.73
CA GLU A 33 -4.21 -6.80 -10.61
C GLU A 33 -3.91 -8.23 -11.07
N LEU A 34 -4.65 -8.73 -12.07
CA LEU A 34 -4.37 -10.03 -12.70
C LEU A 34 -2.99 -10.07 -13.37
N GLN A 35 -2.59 -8.98 -14.04
CA GLN A 35 -1.25 -8.88 -14.61
C GLN A 35 -0.17 -8.88 -13.52
N TRP A 36 -0.37 -8.15 -12.43
CA TRP A 36 0.56 -8.14 -11.29
C TRP A 36 0.70 -9.54 -10.66
N ARG A 37 -0.42 -10.25 -10.49
CA ARG A 37 -0.42 -11.63 -10.00
C ARG A 37 0.32 -12.58 -10.94
N LEU A 38 0.17 -12.40 -12.26
CA LEU A 38 0.91 -13.19 -13.25
C LEU A 38 2.42 -12.94 -13.15
N ASN A 39 2.82 -11.66 -13.06
CA ASN A 39 4.23 -11.28 -12.89
C ASN A 39 4.84 -11.91 -11.62
N LEU A 40 4.10 -11.92 -10.51
CA LEU A 40 4.53 -12.57 -9.26
C LEU A 40 4.72 -14.07 -9.43
N ASN A 41 3.79 -14.76 -10.11
CA ASN A 41 3.95 -16.19 -10.40
C ASN A 41 5.19 -16.48 -11.25
N TYR A 42 5.45 -15.68 -12.28
CA TYR A 42 6.65 -15.80 -13.10
C TYR A 42 7.93 -15.59 -12.31
N PHE A 43 7.94 -14.59 -11.42
CA PHE A 43 9.07 -14.35 -10.51
C PHE A 43 9.31 -15.54 -9.58
N MET A 44 8.26 -16.13 -9.00
CA MET A 44 8.35 -17.31 -8.12
C MET A 44 8.69 -18.63 -8.85
N GLY A 45 8.77 -18.61 -10.19
CA GLY A 45 9.11 -19.77 -11.01
C GLY A 45 7.92 -20.57 -11.53
N ASN A 46 6.69 -20.17 -11.19
CA ASN A 46 5.49 -20.72 -11.82
C ASN A 46 5.23 -20.04 -13.18
N GLN A 47 5.95 -20.47 -14.22
CA GLN A 47 5.88 -19.87 -15.56
C GLN A 47 4.83 -20.51 -16.48
N TYR A 48 4.26 -21.65 -16.09
CA TYR A 48 3.22 -22.33 -16.86
C TYR A 48 1.84 -21.91 -16.37
N CYS A 49 1.63 -20.60 -16.26
CA CYS A 49 0.34 -20.04 -15.91
C CYS A 49 -0.03 -18.92 -16.88
N GLU A 50 -1.32 -18.77 -17.15
CA GLU A 50 -1.86 -17.71 -17.99
C GLU A 50 -3.13 -17.13 -17.38
N ILE A 51 -3.54 -15.95 -17.85
CA ILE A 51 -4.82 -15.38 -17.48
C ILE A 51 -5.88 -16.10 -18.32
N GLY A 52 -6.64 -16.98 -17.69
CA GLY A 52 -7.72 -17.72 -18.34
C GLY A 52 -8.87 -16.80 -18.76
N GLN A 53 -9.75 -17.30 -19.62
CA GLN A 53 -10.93 -16.55 -20.08
C GLN A 53 -11.90 -16.20 -18.93
N ASN A 54 -11.80 -16.94 -17.83
CA ASN A 54 -12.58 -16.73 -16.60
C ASN A 54 -12.08 -15.53 -15.77
N GLY A 55 -10.93 -14.95 -16.14
CA GLY A 55 -10.31 -13.85 -15.39
C GLY A 55 -9.65 -14.31 -14.09
N GLU A 56 -9.18 -15.56 -14.07
CA GLU A 56 -8.35 -16.15 -13.03
C GLU A 56 -7.03 -16.64 -13.64
N ILE A 57 -6.03 -16.85 -12.79
CA ILE A 57 -4.75 -17.43 -13.23
C ILE A 57 -4.91 -18.93 -13.28
N GLU A 58 -4.81 -19.50 -14.47
CA GLU A 58 -4.92 -20.93 -14.72
C GLU A 58 -3.53 -21.51 -14.99
N ASP A 59 -3.19 -22.59 -14.27
CA ASP A 59 -2.01 -23.41 -14.58
C ASP A 59 -2.39 -24.40 -15.67
N TYR A 60 -1.68 -24.36 -16.80
CA TYR A 60 -1.83 -25.38 -17.82
C TYR A 60 -0.81 -26.51 -17.61
N GLY A 61 -1.34 -27.71 -17.38
CA GLY A 61 -0.55 -28.92 -17.23
C GLY A 61 0.15 -29.35 -18.52
N LYS A 62 0.90 -30.46 -18.45
CA LYS A 62 1.45 -31.09 -19.64
C LYS A 62 0.31 -31.53 -20.56
N GLN A 63 0.29 -31.03 -21.80
CA GLN A 63 -0.68 -31.45 -22.79
C GLN A 63 -0.38 -32.86 -23.31
N TYR A 64 0.91 -33.23 -23.32
CA TYR A 64 1.36 -34.55 -23.73
C TYR A 64 2.36 -35.14 -22.74
N PHE A 65 2.36 -36.46 -22.56
CA PHE A 65 3.22 -37.13 -21.58
C PHE A 65 4.72 -36.96 -21.88
N TRP A 66 5.10 -36.75 -23.15
CA TRP A 66 6.48 -36.55 -23.59
C TRP A 66 6.98 -35.11 -23.47
N GLN A 67 6.10 -34.15 -23.14
CA GLN A 67 6.55 -32.77 -22.94
C GLN A 67 7.38 -32.65 -21.66
N GLN A 68 8.53 -31.99 -21.75
CA GLN A 68 9.30 -31.55 -20.60
C GLN A 68 8.72 -30.24 -20.05
N ARG A 69 8.74 -30.09 -18.72
CA ARG A 69 8.15 -28.95 -18.00
C ARG A 69 9.17 -28.34 -17.02
N GLU A 70 10.45 -28.39 -17.37
CA GLU A 70 11.50 -27.78 -16.55
C GLU A 70 11.51 -26.27 -16.79
N VAL A 71 11.42 -25.50 -15.71
CA VAL A 71 11.46 -24.03 -15.78
C VAL A 71 12.89 -23.56 -15.48
N TYR A 72 13.48 -22.85 -16.44
CA TYR A 72 14.71 -22.09 -16.22
C TYR A 72 14.34 -20.62 -16.01
N ASN A 73 14.30 -20.18 -14.74
CA ASN A 73 13.73 -18.88 -14.39
C ASN A 73 14.70 -17.71 -14.63
N HIS A 74 14.82 -17.28 -15.88
CA HIS A 74 15.60 -16.10 -16.24
C HIS A 74 15.00 -14.78 -15.73
N THR A 75 13.69 -14.74 -15.51
CA THR A 75 12.96 -13.57 -14.98
C THR A 75 13.41 -13.23 -13.57
N ALA A 76 13.48 -14.23 -12.69
CA ALA A 76 14.00 -14.05 -11.33
C ALA A 76 15.43 -13.51 -11.36
N THR A 77 16.33 -14.12 -12.14
CA THR A 77 17.72 -13.67 -12.23
C THR A 77 17.84 -12.21 -12.71
N ALA A 78 17.05 -11.81 -13.70
CA ALA A 78 17.04 -10.44 -14.21
C ALA A 78 16.54 -9.44 -13.14
N LEU A 79 15.46 -9.78 -12.44
CA LEU A 79 14.89 -8.96 -11.37
C LEU A 79 15.83 -8.86 -10.16
N GLU A 80 16.37 -9.97 -9.67
CA GLU A 80 17.34 -10.01 -8.58
C GLU A 80 18.59 -9.19 -8.89
N THR A 81 19.09 -9.25 -10.12
CA THR A 81 20.22 -8.43 -10.56
C THR A 81 19.89 -6.93 -10.52
N ARG A 82 18.66 -6.54 -10.90
CA ARG A 82 18.21 -5.15 -10.83
C ARG A 82 18.04 -4.70 -9.38
N ILE A 83 17.41 -5.50 -8.54
CA ILE A 83 17.24 -5.25 -7.10
C ILE A 83 18.60 -5.08 -6.42
N SER A 84 19.57 -5.95 -6.72
CA SER A 84 20.94 -5.83 -6.19
C SER A 84 21.59 -4.50 -6.57
N LYS A 85 21.47 -4.07 -7.84
CA LYS A 85 22.01 -2.78 -8.29
C LYS A 85 21.31 -1.59 -7.63
N LEU A 86 20.00 -1.68 -7.39
CA LEU A 86 19.25 -0.63 -6.70
C LEU A 86 19.60 -0.58 -5.21
N ALA A 87 19.81 -1.72 -4.56
CA ALA A 87 20.20 -1.81 -3.15
C ALA A 87 21.60 -1.22 -2.89
N ASP A 88 22.51 -1.33 -3.86
CA ASP A 88 23.85 -0.73 -3.75
C ASP A 88 23.81 0.82 -3.76
N ILE A 89 22.74 1.43 -4.30
CA ILE A 89 22.60 2.88 -4.36
C ILE A 89 22.19 3.40 -2.98
N LYS A 90 23.15 3.98 -2.26
CA LYS A 90 22.88 4.67 -1.00
C LYS A 90 22.14 5.97 -1.26
N LEU A 91 20.88 6.01 -0.85
CA LEU A 91 20.06 7.22 -0.87
C LEU A 91 20.31 8.05 0.39
N GLY A 92 20.27 9.36 0.23
CA GLY A 92 20.39 10.32 1.33
C GLY A 92 19.49 11.53 1.07
N MET A 93 18.90 12.06 2.13
CA MET A 93 18.07 13.26 2.07
C MET A 93 18.93 14.50 2.29
N SER A 94 18.75 15.51 1.45
CA SER A 94 19.40 16.82 1.63
C SER A 94 18.43 17.94 1.29
N VAL A 95 18.50 19.02 2.07
CA VAL A 95 17.72 20.24 1.81
C VAL A 95 18.62 21.23 1.10
N ARG A 96 18.16 21.77 -0.03
CA ARG A 96 18.84 22.84 -0.74
C ARG A 96 18.39 24.20 -0.19
N PRO A 97 19.31 25.12 0.14
CA PRO A 97 18.94 26.47 0.56
C PRO A 97 18.25 27.21 -0.59
N MET A 98 17.26 28.03 -0.25
CA MET A 98 16.52 28.83 -1.23
C MET A 98 17.38 29.99 -1.77
N THR A 99 18.14 30.64 -0.89
CA THR A 99 18.98 31.81 -1.22
C THR A 99 20.44 31.57 -0.82
N ALA A 100 21.33 32.44 -1.31
CA ALA A 100 22.75 32.43 -0.97
C ALA A 100 23.05 33.01 0.43
N ASP A 101 22.05 33.49 1.17
CA ASP A 101 22.20 34.10 2.48
C ASP A 101 22.72 33.11 3.53
N GLU A 102 23.52 33.61 4.48
CA GLU A 102 24.16 32.77 5.50
C GLU A 102 23.12 32.08 6.40
N SER A 103 22.02 32.76 6.72
CA SER A 103 20.90 32.21 7.49
C SER A 103 20.26 31.00 6.78
N ASP A 104 20.02 31.12 5.48
CA ASP A 104 19.36 30.09 4.68
C ASP A 104 20.27 28.86 4.52
N ARG A 105 21.58 29.09 4.36
CA ARG A 105 22.58 28.00 4.35
C ARG A 105 22.64 27.27 5.68
N ALA A 106 22.67 28.00 6.79
CA ALA A 106 22.70 27.41 8.12
C ALA A 106 21.42 26.61 8.40
N ALA A 107 20.25 27.16 8.05
CA ALA A 107 18.97 26.48 8.18
C ALA A 107 18.91 25.21 7.32
N ALA A 108 19.32 25.26 6.06
CA ALA A 108 19.35 24.09 5.19
C ALA A 108 20.30 22.98 5.71
N ALA A 109 21.47 23.37 6.22
CA ALA A 109 22.41 22.42 6.81
C ALA A 109 21.85 21.77 8.09
N PHE A 110 21.19 22.54 8.94
CA PHE A 110 20.53 22.03 10.15
C PHE A 110 19.37 21.10 9.81
N SER A 111 18.47 21.51 8.90
CA SER A 111 17.35 20.68 8.44
C SER A 111 17.82 19.38 7.78
N SER A 112 18.90 19.42 6.99
CA SER A 112 19.51 18.22 6.39
C SER A 112 20.02 17.24 7.45
N LYS A 113 20.60 17.73 8.55
CA LYS A 113 21.01 16.87 9.68
C LYS A 113 19.80 16.27 10.39
N ILE A 114 18.73 17.03 10.63
CA ILE A 114 17.49 16.50 11.23
C ILE A 114 16.92 15.38 10.35
N LEU A 115 16.75 15.64 9.04
CA LEU A 115 16.25 14.63 8.11
C LEU A 115 17.14 13.40 8.06
N SER A 116 18.46 13.57 8.15
CA SER A 116 19.40 12.44 8.19
C SER A 116 19.26 11.62 9.49
N SER A 117 18.99 12.26 10.63
CA SER A 117 18.69 11.56 11.90
C SER A 117 17.42 10.73 11.74
N VAL A 118 16.33 11.37 11.31
CA VAL A 118 15.03 10.71 11.13
C VAL A 118 15.12 9.57 10.11
N PHE A 119 15.82 9.78 8.99
CA PHE A 119 16.02 8.75 7.96
C PHE A 119 16.70 7.48 8.49
N ASN A 120 17.64 7.64 9.43
CA ASN A 120 18.33 6.51 10.07
C ASN A 120 17.48 5.89 11.19
N GLU A 121 16.75 6.70 11.96
CA GLU A 121 15.88 6.24 13.05
C GLU A 121 14.75 5.32 12.54
N ILE A 122 14.12 5.71 11.42
CA ILE A 122 13.03 4.92 10.81
C ILE A 122 13.52 3.78 9.92
N ASP A 123 14.83 3.57 9.81
CA ASP A 123 15.47 2.60 8.91
C ASP A 123 14.91 2.67 7.47
N MET A 124 14.98 3.85 6.86
CA MET A 124 14.46 4.06 5.50
C MET A 124 15.07 3.12 4.47
N GLN A 125 16.30 2.63 4.68
CA GLN A 125 16.94 1.70 3.74
C GLN A 125 16.15 0.40 3.63
N LYS A 126 15.65 -0.12 4.74
CA LYS A 126 14.79 -1.31 4.74
C LYS A 126 13.47 -1.06 4.03
N ILE A 127 12.83 0.08 4.28
CA ILE A 127 11.54 0.45 3.65
C ILE A 127 11.72 0.61 2.13
N ILE A 128 12.81 1.23 1.69
CA ILE A 128 13.13 1.39 0.27
C ILE A 128 13.42 0.03 -0.38
N ALA A 129 14.10 -0.88 0.31
CA ALA A 129 14.33 -2.23 -0.21
C ALA A 129 13.02 -3.00 -0.44
N GLU A 130 12.06 -2.87 0.48
CA GLU A 130 10.71 -3.43 0.32
C GLU A 130 9.95 -2.79 -0.86
N ALA A 131 9.98 -1.46 -0.96
CA ALA A 131 9.36 -0.74 -2.07
C ALA A 131 10.01 -1.07 -3.43
N ASN A 132 11.34 -1.29 -3.48
CA ASN A 132 12.04 -1.74 -4.68
C ASN A 132 11.54 -3.11 -5.13
N MET A 133 11.32 -4.03 -4.20
CA MET A 133 10.78 -5.36 -4.51
C MET A 133 9.41 -5.26 -5.18
N TRP A 134 8.50 -4.49 -4.60
CA TRP A 134 7.18 -4.24 -5.20
C TRP A 134 7.30 -3.53 -6.55
N SER A 135 8.03 -2.42 -6.61
CA SER A 135 8.16 -1.61 -7.82
C SER A 135 8.73 -2.39 -8.99
N GLU A 136 9.68 -3.31 -8.77
CA GLU A 136 10.30 -4.09 -9.83
C GLU A 136 9.38 -5.21 -10.34
N VAL A 137 8.51 -5.77 -9.50
CA VAL A 137 7.59 -6.85 -9.89
C VAL A 137 6.27 -6.32 -10.48
N THR A 138 5.67 -5.31 -9.85
CA THR A 138 4.36 -4.76 -10.22
C THR A 138 4.46 -3.48 -11.05
N GLY A 139 5.65 -2.88 -11.15
CA GLY A 139 5.92 -1.67 -11.94
C GLY A 139 5.90 -0.37 -11.11
N THR A 140 5.12 -0.34 -10.04
CA THR A 140 4.98 0.80 -9.13
C THR A 140 5.01 0.34 -7.67
N ALA A 141 5.35 1.26 -6.76
CA ALA A 141 5.20 1.11 -5.32
C ALA A 141 4.91 2.48 -4.71
N LEU A 142 4.27 2.53 -3.55
CA LEU A 142 3.98 3.80 -2.87
C LEU A 142 4.63 3.82 -1.49
N TYR A 143 4.92 5.02 -1.01
CA TYR A 143 5.30 5.29 0.36
C TYR A 143 4.18 6.07 1.02
N LYS A 144 3.72 5.64 2.19
CA LYS A 144 2.77 6.38 3.01
C LYS A 144 3.51 6.98 4.19
N VAL A 145 3.47 8.31 4.31
CA VAL A 145 4.11 9.05 5.41
C VAL A 145 3.05 9.45 6.42
N VAL A 146 3.14 8.92 7.64
CA VAL A 146 2.20 9.21 8.73
C VAL A 146 2.92 9.64 9.99
N TRP A 147 2.20 10.32 10.87
CA TRP A 147 2.61 10.58 12.24
C TRP A 147 1.99 9.53 13.15
N ASP A 148 2.82 8.83 13.91
CA ASP A 148 2.38 7.87 14.92
C ASP A 148 2.46 8.53 16.30
N PRO A 149 1.32 8.82 16.96
CA PRO A 149 1.31 9.51 18.25
C PRO A 149 1.77 8.64 19.42
N ASP A 150 1.78 7.31 19.26
CA ASP A 150 2.09 6.36 20.33
C ASP A 150 3.58 5.98 20.38
N GLN A 151 4.37 6.45 19.40
CA GLN A 151 5.80 6.20 19.32
C GLN A 151 6.66 7.32 19.91
N GLY A 152 7.95 7.03 20.07
CA GLY A 152 8.94 7.95 20.63
C GLY A 152 9.04 7.88 22.16
N LYS A 153 9.56 8.97 22.75
CA LYS A 153 9.81 9.04 24.20
C LYS A 153 8.53 9.38 24.93
N ARG A 154 8.28 8.70 26.05
CA ARG A 154 7.19 9.04 26.96
C ARG A 154 7.46 10.40 27.63
N ILE A 155 6.62 11.39 27.33
CA ILE A 155 6.69 12.75 27.88
C ILE A 155 5.95 12.82 29.22
N GLY A 156 4.86 12.06 29.37
CA GLY A 156 4.05 12.13 30.58
C GLY A 156 2.96 11.07 30.67
N ARG A 157 2.05 11.28 31.63
CA ARG A 157 0.85 10.46 31.83
C ARG A 157 -0.32 11.37 32.15
N ASN A 158 -1.39 11.26 31.38
CA ASN A 158 -2.68 11.90 31.65
C ASN A 158 -3.67 10.88 32.24
N ALA A 159 -4.87 11.36 32.59
CA ALA A 159 -5.96 10.51 33.08
C ALA A 159 -6.40 9.42 32.07
N GLU A 160 -6.11 9.62 30.78
CA GLU A 160 -6.49 8.73 29.67
C GLU A 160 -5.37 7.77 29.22
N GLY A 161 -4.11 7.98 29.66
CA GLY A 161 -2.99 7.14 29.24
C GLY A 161 -1.62 7.80 29.31
N ASP A 162 -0.62 7.09 28.80
CA ASP A 162 0.74 7.60 28.64
C ASP A 162 0.82 8.46 27.37
N ILE A 163 1.48 9.62 27.46
CA ILE A 163 1.65 10.54 26.34
C ILE A 163 3.08 10.39 25.82
N PHE A 164 3.22 10.12 24.54
CA PHE A 164 4.50 10.03 23.84
C PHE A 164 4.71 11.27 22.96
N ASP A 165 5.96 11.52 22.58
CA ASP A 165 6.35 12.63 21.69
C ASP A 165 5.78 12.46 20.27
N GLY A 166 5.50 11.22 19.87
CA GLY A 166 5.13 10.85 18.54
C GLY A 166 6.34 10.83 17.59
N GLU A 167 6.26 10.00 16.55
CA GLU A 167 7.35 9.87 15.58
C GLU A 167 6.80 9.74 14.16
N VAL A 168 7.63 10.12 13.17
CA VAL A 168 7.29 9.94 11.76
C VAL A 168 7.42 8.45 11.43
N ARG A 169 6.38 7.88 10.84
CA ARG A 169 6.38 6.50 10.34
C ARG A 169 6.19 6.52 8.82
N VAL A 170 7.07 5.83 8.11
CA VAL A 170 6.95 5.62 6.67
C VAL A 170 6.66 4.14 6.43
N GLU A 171 5.67 3.85 5.60
CA GLU A 171 5.29 2.48 5.23
C GLU A 171 5.40 2.32 3.72
N ALA A 172 6.05 1.24 3.27
CA ALA A 172 6.00 0.83 1.88
C ALA A 172 4.63 0.18 1.63
N VAL A 173 3.82 0.82 0.78
CA VAL A 173 2.48 0.37 0.46
C VAL A 173 2.51 -0.39 -0.87
N PRO A 174 2.08 -1.66 -0.89
CA PRO A 174 2.00 -2.42 -2.12
C PRO A 174 0.89 -1.85 -3.01
N PRO A 175 1.02 -1.91 -4.35
CA PRO A 175 0.00 -1.39 -5.26
C PRO A 175 -1.38 -2.04 -5.10
N PHE A 176 -1.43 -3.26 -4.57
CA PHE A 176 -2.68 -3.97 -4.26
C PHE A 176 -3.55 -3.24 -3.23
N GLU A 177 -2.96 -2.41 -2.36
CA GLU A 177 -3.66 -1.69 -1.30
C GLU A 177 -4.11 -0.28 -1.72
N ILE A 178 -3.66 0.22 -2.88
CA ILE A 178 -3.93 1.59 -3.33
C ILE A 178 -4.88 1.64 -4.54
N TYR A 179 -5.88 2.51 -4.46
CA TYR A 179 -6.92 2.67 -5.47
C TYR A 179 -7.10 4.16 -5.81
N PRO A 180 -6.54 4.63 -6.94
CA PRO A 180 -6.75 6.00 -7.41
C PRO A 180 -8.21 6.22 -7.85
N ASP A 181 -8.62 7.47 -8.03
CA ASP A 181 -9.95 7.83 -8.55
C ASP A 181 -10.12 7.47 -10.02
N SER A 182 -9.03 7.49 -10.78
CA SER A 182 -8.96 6.92 -12.12
C SER A 182 -7.66 6.13 -12.27
N ILE A 183 -7.76 4.93 -12.83
CA ILE A 183 -6.60 4.09 -13.16
C ILE A 183 -5.68 4.72 -14.23
N THR A 184 -6.17 5.74 -14.94
CA THR A 184 -5.43 6.42 -16.00
C THR A 184 -4.50 7.53 -15.48
N ASN A 185 -4.67 7.95 -14.24
CA ASN A 185 -3.85 8.99 -13.64
C ASN A 185 -2.41 8.47 -13.49
N MET A 186 -1.42 9.26 -13.87
CA MET A 186 -0.03 8.79 -13.84
C MET A 186 0.66 9.15 -12.53
N GLN A 187 0.29 10.25 -11.89
CA GLN A 187 0.89 10.71 -10.64
C GLN A 187 -0.14 10.79 -9.51
N VAL A 188 0.36 10.77 -8.27
CA VAL A 188 -0.47 10.93 -7.06
C VAL A 188 -1.15 12.31 -7.07
N GLU A 189 -0.47 13.32 -7.60
CA GLU A 189 -0.91 14.70 -7.69
C GLU A 189 -2.07 14.91 -8.68
N ASP A 190 -2.20 14.03 -9.68
CA ASP A 190 -3.27 14.08 -10.68
C ASP A 190 -4.60 13.55 -10.13
N CYS A 191 -4.55 12.81 -9.01
CA CYS A 191 -5.72 12.20 -8.41
C CYS A 191 -6.54 13.20 -7.60
N ARG A 192 -7.86 13.11 -7.69
CA ARG A 192 -8.77 13.87 -6.80
C ARG A 192 -9.02 13.15 -5.49
N SER A 193 -8.98 11.82 -5.51
CA SER A 193 -9.12 11.01 -4.31
C SER A 193 -8.36 9.71 -4.43
N ILE A 194 -7.81 9.24 -3.32
CA ILE A 194 -7.07 7.98 -3.23
C ILE A 194 -7.67 7.18 -2.08
N ILE A 195 -7.94 5.92 -2.34
CA ILE A 195 -8.31 4.95 -1.31
C ILE A 195 -7.10 4.09 -1.00
N HIS A 196 -6.78 3.99 0.27
CA HIS A 196 -5.86 3.00 0.81
C HIS A 196 -6.68 1.99 1.60
N ALA A 197 -6.71 0.74 1.14
CA ALA A 197 -7.50 -0.32 1.74
C ALA A 197 -6.61 -1.50 2.14
N LYS A 198 -6.63 -1.83 3.43
CA LYS A 198 -5.81 -2.89 4.01
C LYS A 198 -6.64 -3.76 4.93
N ALA A 199 -6.42 -5.08 4.85
CA ALA A 199 -7.03 -6.03 5.75
C ALA A 199 -6.26 -6.06 7.08
N TYR A 200 -6.95 -5.83 8.18
CA TYR A 200 -6.37 -5.90 9.53
C TYR A 200 -7.04 -7.01 10.34
N PRO A 201 -6.31 -7.70 11.23
CA PRO A 201 -6.91 -8.55 12.24
C PRO A 201 -7.93 -7.74 13.07
N VAL A 202 -9.08 -8.33 13.40
CA VAL A 202 -10.12 -7.62 14.16
C VAL A 202 -9.61 -7.15 15.53
N GLU A 203 -8.70 -7.89 16.14
CA GLU A 203 -8.05 -7.50 17.41
C GLU A 203 -7.22 -6.23 17.25
N GLU A 204 -6.42 -6.12 16.18
CA GLU A 204 -5.64 -4.91 15.90
C GLU A 204 -6.53 -3.70 15.62
N ILE A 205 -7.69 -3.90 14.99
CA ILE A 205 -8.66 -2.83 14.76
C ILE A 205 -9.20 -2.30 16.09
N ARG A 206 -9.52 -3.21 17.01
CA ARG A 206 -9.98 -2.85 18.36
C ARG A 206 -8.89 -2.11 19.14
N ASP A 207 -7.64 -2.55 19.04
CA ASP A 207 -6.54 -1.94 19.78
C ASP A 207 -6.17 -0.55 19.23
N LYS A 208 -6.17 -0.37 17.90
CA LYS A 208 -5.83 0.93 17.26
C LYS A 208 -6.94 1.96 17.32
N TRP A 209 -8.18 1.53 17.13
CA TRP A 209 -9.31 2.45 16.95
C TRP A 209 -10.38 2.34 18.03
N GLY A 210 -10.28 1.35 18.93
CA GLY A 210 -11.26 1.17 20.00
C GLY A 210 -12.62 0.66 19.52
N VAL A 211 -12.70 0.09 18.32
CA VAL A 211 -13.96 -0.31 17.68
C VAL A 211 -13.99 -1.81 17.41
N ASP A 212 -15.04 -2.48 17.88
CA ASP A 212 -15.34 -3.87 17.51
C ASP A 212 -16.06 -3.93 16.16
N VAL A 213 -15.52 -4.70 15.22
CA VAL A 213 -16.06 -4.89 13.87
C VAL A 213 -16.33 -6.38 13.59
N PRO A 214 -17.34 -6.72 12.78
CA PRO A 214 -17.58 -8.09 12.39
C PRO A 214 -16.41 -8.64 11.56
N LYS A 215 -16.12 -9.93 11.71
CA LYS A 215 -15.14 -10.64 10.89
C LYS A 215 -15.65 -10.72 9.44
N GLU A 216 -14.79 -10.41 8.49
CA GLU A 216 -15.05 -10.53 7.06
C GLU A 216 -14.17 -11.65 6.49
N GLN A 217 -14.71 -12.44 5.54
CA GLN A 217 -13.86 -13.34 4.76
C GLN A 217 -13.15 -12.52 3.69
N ILE A 218 -11.90 -12.17 3.97
CA ILE A 218 -11.09 -11.40 3.03
C ILE A 218 -10.16 -12.36 2.32
N THR A 219 -10.18 -12.31 0.99
CA THR A 219 -9.17 -12.98 0.18
C THR A 219 -7.86 -12.21 0.31
N GLY A 220 -6.94 -12.76 1.10
CA GLY A 220 -5.54 -12.35 1.13
C GLY A 220 -4.72 -13.16 0.13
N PHE A 221 -3.47 -12.76 -0.04
CA PHE A 221 -2.50 -13.48 -0.85
C PHE A 221 -1.55 -14.25 0.06
N SER A 222 -1.35 -15.54 -0.22
CA SER A 222 -0.34 -16.33 0.47
C SER A 222 0.59 -17.01 -0.53
N MET A 223 1.83 -17.17 -0.10
CA MET A 223 2.78 -18.05 -0.78
C MET A 223 2.38 -19.50 -0.46
N SER A 224 1.97 -20.27 -1.47
CA SER A 224 1.69 -21.69 -1.31
C SER A 224 2.50 -22.50 -2.31
N GLY A 225 3.26 -23.47 -1.81
CA GLY A 225 3.94 -24.44 -2.66
C GLY A 225 3.03 -25.60 -3.04
N GLY A 226 2.94 -25.90 -4.33
CA GLY A 226 2.29 -27.10 -4.85
C GLY A 226 3.33 -28.11 -5.32
N SER A 227 3.18 -29.37 -4.91
CA SER A 227 3.93 -30.47 -5.53
C SER A 227 3.28 -30.81 -6.88
N THR A 228 3.92 -30.45 -7.98
CA THR A 228 3.55 -30.96 -9.30
C THR A 228 4.20 -32.32 -9.51
N ILE A 229 3.37 -33.37 -9.62
CA ILE A 229 3.81 -34.72 -9.97
C ILE A 229 3.91 -34.79 -11.50
N GLY A 230 5.15 -34.89 -12.00
CA GLY A 230 5.41 -35.27 -13.38
C GLY A 230 5.13 -36.75 -13.60
N GLY A 231 4.57 -37.10 -14.77
CA GLY A 231 4.47 -38.49 -15.21
C GLY A 231 5.85 -39.17 -15.14
N LEU A 232 5.88 -40.40 -14.62
CA LEU A 232 7.04 -41.20 -14.17
C LEU A 232 7.52 -40.96 -12.71
N GLY A 233 6.78 -40.21 -11.88
CA GLY A 233 7.02 -40.15 -10.43
C GLY A 233 8.05 -39.11 -9.98
N TYR A 234 8.45 -38.21 -10.87
CA TYR A 234 9.26 -37.04 -10.51
C TYR A 234 8.38 -35.93 -9.92
N SER A 235 8.60 -35.56 -8.65
CA SER A 235 7.93 -34.43 -8.01
C SER A 235 8.77 -33.16 -8.16
N GLY A 236 8.25 -32.16 -8.88
CA GLY A 236 8.77 -30.79 -8.84
C GLY A 236 7.97 -29.98 -7.83
N PHE A 237 8.66 -29.27 -6.92
CA PHE A 237 8.03 -28.31 -6.02
C PHE A 237 7.98 -26.95 -6.74
N VAL A 238 6.78 -26.46 -7.05
CA VAL A 238 6.61 -25.14 -7.64
C VAL A 238 5.95 -24.26 -6.58
N GLN A 239 6.62 -23.16 -6.23
CA GLN A 239 6.00 -22.11 -5.41
C GLN A 239 5.11 -21.25 -6.29
N GLY A 240 3.86 -21.06 -5.88
CA GLY A 240 2.90 -20.20 -6.54
C GLY A 240 2.18 -19.31 -5.54
N MET A 241 1.63 -18.20 -6.01
CA MET A 241 0.71 -17.40 -5.21
C MET A 241 -0.69 -18.02 -5.28
N SER A 242 -1.24 -18.40 -4.11
CA SER A 242 -2.65 -18.77 -3.99
C SER A 242 -3.41 -17.76 -3.16
N GLU A 243 -4.72 -17.72 -3.42
CA GLU A 243 -5.67 -17.00 -2.59
C GLU A 243 -5.79 -17.70 -1.24
N ALA A 244 -5.50 -16.98 -0.17
CA ALA A 244 -5.73 -17.43 1.20
C ALA A 244 -6.91 -16.68 1.78
N VAL A 245 -7.84 -17.41 2.41
CA VAL A 245 -8.93 -16.79 3.14
C VAL A 245 -8.43 -16.37 4.52
N LEU A 246 -8.40 -15.06 4.76
CA LEU A 246 -8.12 -14.47 6.06
C LEU A 246 -9.44 -14.41 6.85
N GLY A 247 -9.66 -15.39 7.73
CA GLY A 247 -10.95 -15.55 8.43
C GLY A 247 -11.18 -14.61 9.63
N ASP A 248 -10.11 -14.09 10.23
CA ASP A 248 -10.16 -13.24 11.43
C ASP A 248 -9.82 -11.77 11.15
N HIS A 249 -10.11 -11.30 9.94
CA HIS A 249 -9.76 -9.95 9.48
C HIS A 249 -11.00 -9.13 9.14
N ALA A 250 -10.85 -7.81 9.12
CA ALA A 250 -11.81 -6.89 8.53
C ALA A 250 -11.09 -5.84 7.68
N MET A 251 -11.79 -5.30 6.69
CA MET A 251 -11.23 -4.33 5.76
C MET A 251 -11.24 -2.95 6.40
N VAL A 252 -10.11 -2.27 6.42
CA VAL A 252 -10.01 -0.86 6.77
C VAL A 252 -9.77 -0.06 5.49
N ILE A 253 -10.69 0.86 5.21
CA ILE A 253 -10.70 1.70 4.01
C ILE A 253 -10.47 3.14 4.44
N GLU A 254 -9.35 3.70 4.03
CA GLU A 254 -9.01 5.11 4.21
C GLU A 254 -9.21 5.84 2.88
N ARG A 255 -10.23 6.69 2.80
CA ARG A 255 -10.48 7.54 1.63
C ARG A 255 -9.94 8.94 1.88
N TYR A 256 -8.95 9.32 1.10
CA TYR A 256 -8.37 10.67 1.06
C TYR A 256 -8.96 11.46 -0.10
N GLU A 257 -9.42 12.68 0.15
CA GLU A 257 -9.94 13.61 -0.86
C GLU A 257 -9.13 14.91 -0.82
N VAL A 258 -8.66 15.38 -1.98
CA VAL A 258 -7.96 16.67 -2.07
C VAL A 258 -8.87 17.84 -1.67
N PRO A 259 -8.30 18.98 -1.27
CA PRO A 259 -9.06 20.22 -1.12
C PRO A 259 -9.89 20.59 -2.35
N THR A 260 -11.17 20.91 -2.14
CA THR A 260 -12.10 21.41 -3.15
C THR A 260 -12.71 22.74 -2.71
N PHE A 261 -13.52 23.37 -3.57
CA PHE A 261 -14.24 24.61 -3.22
C PHE A 261 -15.14 24.43 -1.99
N ASP A 262 -15.90 23.33 -1.93
CA ASP A 262 -16.78 23.03 -0.80
C ASP A 262 -16.01 22.53 0.44
N ARG A 263 -14.83 21.94 0.24
CA ARG A 263 -13.96 21.39 1.29
C ARG A 263 -12.54 21.91 1.16
N PRO A 264 -12.24 23.14 1.60
CA PRO A 264 -10.95 23.80 1.36
C PRO A 264 -9.76 23.14 2.08
N ASN A 265 -10.01 22.23 3.03
CA ASN A 265 -8.97 21.49 3.75
C ASN A 265 -8.91 20.00 3.35
N GLY A 266 -9.63 19.60 2.30
CA GLY A 266 -9.80 18.20 1.90
C GLY A 266 -10.58 17.40 2.95
N ARG A 267 -10.61 16.08 2.79
CA ARG A 267 -11.26 15.17 3.73
C ARG A 267 -10.52 13.85 3.83
N LEU A 268 -10.48 13.29 5.03
CA LEU A 268 -10.09 11.92 5.30
C LEU A 268 -11.26 11.22 5.97
N VAL A 269 -11.70 10.12 5.40
CA VAL A 269 -12.67 9.22 6.03
C VAL A 269 -12.03 7.84 6.19
N ILE A 270 -12.10 7.28 7.39
CA ILE A 270 -11.63 5.93 7.70
C ILE A 270 -12.83 5.09 8.10
N VAL A 271 -13.04 4.00 7.37
CA VAL A 271 -14.09 3.02 7.63
C VAL A 271 -13.41 1.70 7.99
N ALA A 272 -13.73 1.14 9.15
CA ALA A 272 -13.31 -0.21 9.54
C ALA A 272 -14.54 -1.12 9.52
N GLY A 273 -14.55 -2.11 8.62
CA GLY A 273 -15.71 -2.96 8.41
C GLY A 273 -16.97 -2.15 8.07
N ASP A 274 -17.95 -2.16 8.97
CA ASP A 274 -19.24 -1.49 8.85
C ASP A 274 -19.33 -0.18 9.65
N LYS A 275 -18.21 0.32 10.19
CA LYS A 275 -18.20 1.50 11.08
C LYS A 275 -17.28 2.60 10.57
N VAL A 276 -17.76 3.84 10.66
CA VAL A 276 -16.92 5.04 10.49
C VAL A 276 -16.09 5.22 11.75
N VAL A 277 -14.78 5.20 11.57
CA VAL A 277 -13.81 5.38 12.66
C VAL A 277 -13.32 6.82 12.72
N TYR A 278 -13.16 7.45 11.56
CA TYR A 278 -12.75 8.83 11.46
C TYR A 278 -13.43 9.50 10.27
N ASP A 279 -13.89 10.74 10.46
CA ASP A 279 -14.37 11.61 9.39
C ASP A 279 -13.95 13.04 9.72
N GLY A 280 -13.03 13.59 8.94
CA GLY A 280 -12.44 14.89 9.23
C GLY A 280 -11.65 15.46 8.07
N ILE A 281 -10.91 16.54 8.34
CA ILE A 281 -10.01 17.17 7.38
C ILE A 281 -8.79 16.27 7.10
N LEU A 282 -8.07 16.53 6.01
CA LEU A 282 -6.79 15.86 5.79
C LEU A 282 -5.84 16.13 6.97
N PRO A 283 -5.09 15.15 7.47
CA PRO A 283 -4.32 15.29 8.70
C PRO A 283 -3.12 16.24 8.57
N TYR A 284 -2.45 16.26 7.42
CA TYR A 284 -1.15 16.92 7.27
C TYR A 284 -1.20 18.13 6.34
N VAL A 285 -0.39 19.15 6.68
CA VAL A 285 -0.06 20.28 5.82
C VAL A 285 1.28 19.95 5.15
N ASN A 286 1.19 19.27 4.01
CA ASN A 286 2.34 18.64 3.35
C ASN A 286 2.55 19.10 1.90
N LYS A 287 1.80 20.10 1.44
CA LYS A 287 2.04 20.79 0.17
C LYS A 287 2.61 22.19 0.41
N GLU A 288 3.13 22.77 -0.67
CA GLU A 288 3.62 24.15 -0.69
C GLU A 288 2.54 25.14 -0.24
N GLU A 289 2.98 26.33 0.20
CA GLU A 289 2.09 27.42 0.66
C GLU A 289 1.14 27.05 1.81
N GLY A 290 1.50 26.05 2.61
CA GLY A 290 0.67 25.61 3.74
C GLY A 290 -0.60 24.88 3.32
N ARG A 291 -0.63 24.32 2.10
CA ARG A 291 -1.76 23.52 1.61
C ARG A 291 -1.69 22.07 2.10
N ARG A 292 -2.85 21.42 2.13
CA ARG A 292 -2.98 19.99 2.46
C ARG A 292 -3.00 19.16 1.18
N GLY A 293 -2.43 17.97 1.24
CA GLY A 293 -2.38 17.03 0.14
C GLY A 293 -2.32 15.59 0.65
N PHE A 294 -2.01 14.67 -0.26
CA PHE A 294 -1.94 13.26 0.06
C PHE A 294 -0.64 12.91 0.79
N PRO A 295 -0.67 12.03 1.81
CA PRO A 295 0.53 11.52 2.47
C PRO A 295 1.21 10.39 1.68
N PHE A 296 1.08 10.39 0.35
CA PHE A 296 1.59 9.32 -0.51
C PHE A 296 2.68 9.85 -1.44
N ALA A 297 3.77 9.12 -1.58
CA ALA A 297 4.78 9.34 -2.62
C ALA A 297 4.88 8.09 -3.49
N LYS A 298 4.88 8.24 -4.81
CA LYS A 298 4.92 7.11 -5.75
C LYS A 298 6.33 6.89 -6.29
N GLN A 299 6.75 5.64 -6.29
CA GLN A 299 7.92 5.13 -6.99
C GLN A 299 7.47 4.32 -8.21
N THR A 300 8.18 4.48 -9.33
CA THR A 300 7.85 3.82 -10.60
C THR A 300 9.11 3.23 -11.21
N ALA A 301 9.13 1.92 -11.46
CA ALA A 301 10.23 1.25 -12.17
C ALA A 301 10.06 1.34 -13.69
N MET A 302 8.82 1.38 -14.17
CA MET A 302 8.49 1.50 -15.60
C MET A 302 7.38 2.52 -15.79
N ILE A 303 7.66 3.60 -16.52
CA ILE A 303 6.66 4.61 -16.85
C ILE A 303 5.76 4.05 -17.94
N CYS A 304 4.51 3.72 -17.60
CA CYS A 304 3.49 3.33 -18.55
C CYS A 304 2.49 4.48 -18.74
N PRO A 305 2.38 5.06 -19.96
CA PRO A 305 1.41 6.12 -20.21
C PRO A 305 -0.02 5.66 -19.93
N GLY A 306 -0.78 6.47 -19.18
CA GLY A 306 -2.18 6.14 -18.85
C GLY A 306 -2.34 5.00 -17.85
N SER A 307 -1.33 4.76 -17.00
CA SER A 307 -1.41 3.85 -15.86
C SER A 307 -0.92 4.53 -14.58
N PHE A 308 -1.68 4.34 -13.51
CA PHE A 308 -1.28 4.63 -12.14
C PHE A 308 -0.26 3.61 -11.62
#